data_AF-A0A815MCH7-F1
#
_entry.id   AF-A0A815MCH7-F1
#
_cell.length_a   1.000
_cell.length_b   1.000
_cell.length_c   1.000
_cell.angle_alpha   90.00
_cell.angle_beta   90.00
_cell.angle_gamma   90.00
#
_symmetry.space_group_name_H-M   'P 1'
#
loop_
_entity.id
_entity.type
_entity.pdbx_description
1 polymer ?
#
loop_
_entity_poly.entity_id
_entity_poly.type
_entity_poly.pdbx_seq_one_letter_code
_entity_poly.pdbx_strand_id
1 'polypeptide(L)'
;MNPLPVDEADLCFLLAPRKNLFGLFEDTLKAKTFFQPIIDNLNKLQLNGLMINHTHFKFTFSTVVADNLAANWLGGVQTCFNHNYFFRRCYINYADKSSLTPLSDIQSRTIFDHDSIVQQILNDPNESPIMGVVGESPLHNLISFHSTTSLPADCMHDFLEGLCPVVIMLLLKEASSMRLIIHGENQFFNWNYHMNFYRHSSFLLSHK
;
A
#
# COMPACT_ATOMS: atom_id res chain seq x y z
N MET A 1 -20.97 30.77 -22.49
CA MET A 1 -19.83 30.47 -21.60
C MET A 1 -18.89 29.58 -22.38
N ASN A 2 -17.71 30.10 -22.74
CA ASN A 2 -16.67 29.26 -23.34
C ASN A 2 -16.08 28.36 -22.26
N PRO A 3 -15.78 27.08 -22.55
CA PRO A 3 -15.05 26.23 -21.62
C PRO A 3 -13.66 26.83 -21.40
N LEU A 4 -13.22 26.84 -20.14
CA LEU A 4 -11.87 27.24 -19.76
C LEU A 4 -10.85 26.32 -20.47
N PRO A 5 -9.72 26.85 -20.95
CA PRO A 5 -8.68 26.01 -21.55
C PRO A 5 -8.11 25.14 -20.43
N VAL A 6 -8.29 23.82 -20.55
CA VAL A 6 -7.56 22.85 -19.74
C VAL A 6 -6.14 22.87 -20.30
N ASP A 7 -5.18 23.29 -19.48
CA ASP A 7 -3.78 23.35 -19.85
C ASP A 7 -3.31 21.92 -20.20
N GLU A 8 -2.70 21.72 -21.36
CA GLU A 8 -2.22 20.39 -21.81
C GLU A 8 -1.22 19.76 -20.82
N ALA A 9 -0.66 20.56 -19.91
CA ALA A 9 0.13 20.11 -18.77
C ALA A 9 -0.65 19.22 -17.78
N ASP A 10 -1.95 19.45 -17.57
CA ASP A 10 -2.77 18.70 -16.60
C ASP A 10 -3.14 17.29 -17.11
N LEU A 11 -3.20 17.09 -18.43
CA LEU A 11 -3.44 15.78 -19.04
C LEU A 11 -2.20 14.89 -19.06
N CYS A 12 -1.00 15.47 -19.07
CA CYS A 12 0.26 14.74 -18.98
C CYS A 12 0.46 14.06 -17.61
N PHE A 13 -0.20 14.52 -16.54
CA PHE A 13 -0.11 13.91 -15.20
C PHE A 13 -0.80 12.55 -15.09
N LEU A 14 -1.84 12.30 -15.88
CA LEU A 14 -2.60 11.04 -15.83
C LEU A 14 -1.98 9.91 -16.67
N LEU A 15 -0.98 10.23 -17.50
CA LEU A 15 -0.36 9.29 -18.44
C LEU A 15 1.17 9.25 -18.33
N ALA A 16 1.74 9.67 -17.20
CA ALA A 16 3.18 9.56 -16.99
C ALA A 16 3.63 8.09 -17.11
N PRO A 17 4.56 7.76 -18.03
CA PRO A 17 4.99 6.39 -18.24
C PRO A 17 5.60 5.82 -16.97
N ARG A 18 5.20 4.58 -16.61
CA ARG A 18 5.62 3.79 -15.43
C ARG A 18 7.11 3.90 -15.08
N LYS A 19 8.00 4.15 -16.06
CA LYS A 19 9.45 4.29 -15.86
C LYS A 19 9.87 5.53 -15.05
N ASN A 20 9.11 6.62 -15.06
CA ASN A 20 9.45 7.83 -14.31
C ASN A 20 9.03 7.75 -12.83
N LEU A 21 8.03 6.92 -12.50
CA LEU A 21 7.60 6.71 -11.11
C LEU A 21 8.62 5.90 -10.31
N PHE A 22 9.31 4.94 -10.92
CA PHE A 22 10.33 4.12 -10.23
C PHE A 22 11.48 4.96 -9.63
N GLY A 23 11.88 6.05 -10.28
CA GLY A 23 12.91 6.95 -9.75
C GLY A 23 12.46 7.79 -8.55
N LEU A 24 11.15 7.92 -8.31
CA LEU A 24 10.61 8.54 -7.09
C LEU A 24 10.69 7.57 -5.90
N PHE A 25 10.49 6.27 -6.14
CA PHE A 25 10.59 5.25 -5.10
C PHE A 25 12.00 5.13 -4.50
N GLU A 26 13.03 5.44 -5.28
CA GLU A 26 14.44 5.37 -4.87
C GLU A 26 14.94 6.62 -4.13
N ASP A 27 14.22 7.76 -4.21
CA ASP A 27 14.69 9.04 -3.71
C ASP A 27 13.58 9.82 -2.99
N THR A 28 13.57 9.72 -1.67
CA THR A 28 12.61 10.40 -0.78
C THR A 28 12.62 11.93 -0.98
N LEU A 29 13.75 12.54 -1.35
CA LEU A 29 13.83 13.98 -1.58
C LEU A 29 13.07 14.36 -2.86
N LYS A 30 13.27 13.61 -3.95
CA LYS A 30 12.49 13.80 -5.19
C LYS A 30 11.00 13.60 -4.96
N ALA A 31 10.63 12.59 -4.16
CA ALA A 31 9.24 12.35 -3.79
C ALA A 31 8.62 13.52 -3.02
N LYS A 32 9.32 14.07 -2.03
CA LYS A 32 8.87 15.28 -1.32
C LYS A 32 8.66 16.45 -2.27
N THR A 33 9.61 16.71 -3.18
CA THR A 33 9.47 17.76 -4.20
C THR A 33 8.28 17.51 -5.13
N PHE A 34 8.04 16.25 -5.51
CA PHE A 34 6.93 15.86 -6.37
C PHE A 34 5.57 16.08 -5.71
N PHE A 35 5.41 15.71 -4.43
CA PHE A 35 4.15 15.87 -3.70
C PHE A 35 3.92 17.28 -3.15
N GLN A 36 4.94 18.14 -3.08
CA GLN A 36 4.82 19.46 -2.48
C GLN A 36 3.65 20.30 -3.04
N PRO A 37 3.42 20.40 -4.37
CA PRO A 37 2.33 21.22 -4.90
C PRO A 37 0.95 20.75 -4.45
N ILE A 38 0.72 19.43 -4.38
CA ILE A 38 -0.56 18.87 -3.95
C ILE A 38 -0.73 19.00 -2.43
N ILE A 39 0.35 18.81 -1.65
CA ILE A 39 0.34 19.03 -0.20
C ILE A 39 -0.03 20.49 0.11
N ASP A 40 0.59 21.45 -0.56
CA ASP A 40 0.33 22.88 -0.34
C ASP A 40 -1.13 23.23 -0.65
N ASN A 41 -1.67 22.72 -1.75
CA ASN A 41 -3.06 22.96 -2.13
C ASN A 41 -4.04 22.31 -1.14
N LEU A 42 -3.80 21.06 -0.72
CA LEU A 42 -4.65 20.39 0.26
C LEU A 42 -4.60 21.09 1.62
N ASN A 43 -3.42 21.51 2.08
CA ASN A 43 -3.26 22.28 3.30
C ASN A 43 -4.01 23.62 3.22
N LYS A 44 -3.93 24.33 2.08
CA LYS A 44 -4.72 25.57 1.86
C LYS A 44 -6.21 25.29 1.91
N LEU A 45 -6.69 24.23 1.27
CA LEU A 45 -8.11 23.84 1.28
C LEU A 45 -8.59 23.46 2.70
N GLN A 46 -7.72 22.84 3.49
CA GLN A 46 -8.05 22.45 4.86
C GLN A 46 -8.07 23.63 5.83
N LEU A 47 -7.10 24.55 5.71
CA LEU A 47 -7.01 25.73 6.56
C LEU A 47 -8.04 26.80 6.17
N ASN A 48 -8.12 27.11 4.88
CA ASN A 48 -8.87 28.25 4.37
C ASN A 48 -10.25 27.88 3.82
N GLY A 49 -10.47 26.62 3.44
CA GLY A 49 -11.70 26.20 2.77
C GLY A 49 -11.90 26.80 1.37
N LEU A 50 -13.08 26.60 0.81
CA LEU A 50 -13.55 27.23 -0.43
C LEU A 50 -14.92 27.89 -0.21
N MET A 51 -15.10 29.06 -0.82
CA MET A 51 -16.40 29.72 -0.88
C MET A 51 -17.12 29.32 -2.17
N ILE A 52 -18.26 28.62 -2.04
CA ILE A 52 -19.12 28.22 -3.17
C ILE A 52 -20.53 28.72 -2.86
N ASN A 53 -21.10 29.59 -3.72
CA ASN A 53 -22.44 30.17 -3.57
C ASN A 53 -22.70 30.73 -2.15
N HIS A 54 -21.80 31.59 -1.66
CA HIS A 54 -21.84 32.18 -0.32
C HIS A 54 -21.77 31.20 0.86
N THR A 55 -21.52 29.91 0.60
CA THR A 55 -21.31 28.89 1.63
C THR A 55 -19.83 28.55 1.72
N HIS A 56 -19.31 28.48 2.95
CA HIS A 56 -17.92 28.13 3.22
C HIS A 56 -17.78 26.63 3.46
N PHE A 57 -16.94 25.98 2.67
CA PHE A 57 -16.67 24.54 2.76
C PHE A 57 -15.23 24.32 3.20
N LYS A 58 -15.02 23.56 4.28
CA LYS A 58 -13.70 23.07 4.67
C LYS A 58 -13.50 21.65 4.14
N PHE A 59 -12.29 21.39 3.67
CA PHE A 59 -11.90 20.08 3.16
C PHE A 59 -10.93 19.44 4.15
N THR A 60 -10.90 18.13 4.18
CA THR A 60 -9.86 17.40 4.92
C THR A 60 -9.41 16.25 4.05
N PHE A 61 -8.11 16.02 4.00
CA PHE A 61 -7.60 14.82 3.37
C PHE A 61 -7.90 13.62 4.30
N SER A 62 -8.44 12.53 3.74
CA SER A 62 -8.85 11.36 4.53
C SER A 62 -7.76 10.28 4.53
N THR A 63 -7.50 9.66 3.37
CA THR A 63 -6.58 8.52 3.25
C THR A 63 -5.98 8.43 1.84
N VAL A 64 -4.84 7.73 1.70
CA VAL A 64 -4.36 7.23 0.41
C VAL A 64 -4.62 5.73 0.34
N VAL A 65 -5.36 5.30 -0.68
CA VAL A 65 -5.49 3.88 -1.03
C VAL A 65 -4.41 3.55 -2.06
N ALA A 66 -3.59 2.55 -1.75
CA ALA A 66 -2.52 2.10 -2.60
C ALA A 66 -2.21 0.62 -2.32
N ASP A 67 -1.60 -0.06 -3.29
CA ASP A 67 -1.09 -1.41 -3.09
C ASP A 67 -0.07 -1.46 -1.91
N ASN A 68 0.24 -2.66 -1.42
CA ASN A 68 1.07 -2.80 -0.23
C ASN A 68 2.47 -2.18 -0.40
N LEU A 69 3.03 -2.22 -1.60
CA LEU A 69 4.35 -1.69 -1.91
C LEU A 69 4.35 -0.17 -1.82
N ALA A 70 3.41 0.47 -2.53
CA ALA A 70 3.25 1.91 -2.57
C ALA A 70 2.80 2.47 -1.21
N ALA A 71 1.89 1.79 -0.50
CA ALA A 71 1.44 2.21 0.81
C ALA A 71 2.57 2.17 1.85
N ASN A 72 3.39 1.10 1.88
CA ASN A 72 4.53 1.05 2.80
C ASN A 72 5.55 2.16 2.48
N TRP A 73 5.86 2.37 1.20
CA TRP A 73 6.77 3.43 0.79
C TRP A 73 6.26 4.83 1.16
N LEU A 74 4.99 5.14 0.87
CA LEU A 74 4.36 6.39 1.28
C LEU A 74 4.34 6.56 2.80
N GLY A 75 4.29 5.47 3.56
CA GLY A 75 4.34 5.49 5.02
C GLY A 75 5.74 5.62 5.62
N GLY A 76 6.81 5.65 4.79
CA GLY A 76 8.18 5.61 5.29
C GLY A 76 8.55 4.25 5.93
N VAL A 77 7.90 3.17 5.50
CA VAL A 77 8.10 1.81 5.99
C VAL A 77 8.77 0.97 4.90
N GLN A 78 9.56 -0.04 5.30
CA GLN A 78 10.27 -0.90 4.36
C GLN A 78 9.33 -1.58 3.37
N THR A 79 9.81 -1.70 2.13
CA THR A 79 9.13 -2.35 1.01
C THR A 79 9.54 -3.81 0.84
N CYS A 80 10.44 -4.31 1.70
CA CYS A 80 10.78 -5.73 1.77
C CYS A 80 9.80 -6.47 2.67
N PHE A 81 8.96 -7.34 2.07
CA PHE A 81 7.97 -8.14 2.78
C PHE A 81 8.50 -9.47 3.32
N ASN A 82 9.78 -9.76 3.08
CA ASN A 82 10.40 -11.05 3.39
C ASN A 82 11.40 -10.99 4.56
N HIS A 83 11.37 -9.92 5.37
CA HIS A 83 12.37 -9.70 6.41
C HIS A 83 11.80 -8.86 7.57
N ASN A 84 12.15 -9.20 8.82
CA ASN A 84 11.84 -8.45 10.03
C ASN A 84 10.42 -7.85 10.07
N TYR A 85 10.27 -6.59 10.45
CA TYR A 85 9.00 -5.90 10.59
C TYR A 85 8.57 -5.28 9.26
N PHE A 86 7.67 -5.94 8.55
CA PHE A 86 7.26 -5.51 7.20
C PHE A 86 5.89 -4.83 7.14
N PHE A 87 5.13 -4.85 8.24
CA PHE A 87 3.76 -4.37 8.26
C PHE A 87 3.66 -2.96 8.84
N ARG A 88 2.94 -2.07 8.14
CA ARG A 88 2.78 -0.65 8.51
C ARG A 88 1.76 -0.38 9.62
N ARG A 89 0.93 -1.35 10.02
CA ARG A 89 -0.11 -1.14 11.04
C ARG A 89 0.18 -1.82 12.39
N CYS A 90 1.06 -2.81 12.42
CA CYS A 90 1.39 -3.54 13.64
C CYS A 90 2.86 -4.00 13.63
N TYR A 91 3.34 -4.37 14.80
CA TYR A 91 4.66 -4.93 15.00
C TYR A 91 4.59 -6.45 14.90
N ILE A 92 4.67 -6.96 13.66
CA ILE A 92 4.84 -8.39 13.40
C ILE A 92 6.19 -8.65 12.77
N ASN A 93 6.97 -9.57 13.35
CA ASN A 93 8.20 -10.02 12.75
C ASN A 93 7.90 -11.08 11.68
N TYR A 94 8.65 -11.07 10.59
CA TYR A 94 8.57 -12.05 9.52
C TYR A 94 8.72 -13.49 10.03
N ALA A 95 9.54 -13.72 11.04
CA ALA A 95 9.70 -15.03 11.68
C ALA A 95 8.39 -15.54 12.32
N ASP A 96 7.55 -14.61 12.81
CA ASP A 96 6.33 -14.92 13.57
C ASP A 96 5.05 -14.81 12.72
N LYS A 97 5.17 -14.52 11.42
CA LYS A 97 4.03 -14.29 10.52
C LYS A 97 3.05 -15.47 10.42
N SER A 98 3.56 -16.68 10.63
CA SER A 98 2.78 -17.92 10.56
C SER A 98 2.30 -18.39 11.93
N SER A 99 2.62 -17.65 13.00
CA SER A 99 2.13 -17.97 14.33
C SER A 99 0.60 -17.91 14.34
N LEU A 100 -0.04 -18.81 15.07
CA LEU A 100 -1.50 -18.77 15.32
C LEU A 100 -1.87 -17.66 16.33
N THR A 101 -1.02 -16.65 16.47
CA THR A 101 -1.21 -15.54 17.40
C THR A 101 -2.47 -14.77 16.96
N PRO A 102 -3.47 -14.65 17.84
CA PRO A 102 -4.63 -13.83 17.58
C PRO A 102 -4.21 -12.40 17.20
N LEU A 103 -4.88 -11.80 16.22
CA LEU A 103 -4.61 -10.41 15.82
C LEU A 103 -4.77 -9.42 17.00
N SER A 104 -5.57 -9.76 18.01
CA SER A 104 -5.74 -8.98 19.25
C SER A 104 -4.46 -8.86 20.06
N ASP A 105 -3.56 -9.83 19.92
CA ASP A 105 -2.36 -9.93 20.75
C ASP A 105 -1.15 -9.30 20.03
N ILE A 106 -1.33 -8.90 18.77
CA ILE A 106 -0.32 -8.21 17.99
C ILE A 106 -0.41 -6.71 18.26
N GLN A 107 0.68 -6.16 18.80
CA GLN A 107 0.77 -4.74 19.10
C GLN A 107 0.60 -3.89 17.83
N SER A 108 -0.41 -3.03 17.83
CA SER A 108 -0.60 -2.03 16.77
C SER A 108 0.41 -0.90 16.89
N ARG A 109 0.80 -0.32 15.76
CA ARG A 109 1.66 0.88 15.74
C ARG A 109 0.84 2.08 16.18
N THR A 110 1.31 2.78 17.20
CA THR A 110 0.73 4.07 17.60
C THR A 110 1.40 5.22 16.85
N ILE A 111 0.74 6.38 16.80
CA ILE A 111 1.32 7.61 16.25
C ILE A 111 2.61 7.96 17.01
N PHE A 112 2.55 7.94 18.35
CA PHE A 112 3.68 8.27 19.20
C PHE A 112 4.90 7.37 18.97
N ASP A 113 4.70 6.05 18.93
CA ASP A 113 5.82 5.12 18.71
C ASP A 113 6.42 5.30 17.32
N HIS A 114 5.59 5.51 16.30
CA HIS A 114 6.05 5.74 14.94
C HIS A 114 6.87 7.03 14.84
N ASP A 115 6.37 8.14 15.38
CA ASP A 115 7.06 9.42 15.37
C ASP A 115 8.39 9.36 16.14
N SER A 116 8.42 8.68 17.29
CA SER A 116 9.67 8.47 18.04
C SER A 116 10.72 7.72 17.22
N ILE A 117 10.31 6.68 16.48
CA ILE A 117 11.21 5.93 15.61
C ILE A 117 11.69 6.79 14.42
N VAL A 118 10.79 7.56 13.80
CA VAL A 118 11.15 8.48 12.71
C VAL A 118 12.18 9.50 13.20
N GLN A 119 11.97 10.11 14.37
CA GLN A 119 12.93 11.07 14.94
C GLN A 119 14.28 10.42 15.25
N GLN A 120 14.29 9.18 15.74
CA GLN A 120 15.52 8.43 15.96
C GLN A 120 16.31 8.24 14.65
N ILE A 121 15.63 7.82 13.58
CA ILE A 121 16.24 7.65 12.25
C ILE A 121 16.72 8.98 11.65
N LEU A 122 15.98 10.08 11.88
CA LEU A 122 16.40 11.40 11.42
C LEU A 122 17.66 11.90 12.14
N ASN A 123 17.84 11.51 13.42
CA ASN A 123 19.04 11.83 14.19
C ASN A 123 20.25 10.97 13.81
N ASP A 124 20.06 9.67 13.56
CA ASP A 124 21.09 8.76 13.04
C ASP A 124 20.55 7.88 11.90
N PRO A 125 20.78 8.27 10.63
CA PRO A 125 20.31 7.50 9.48
C PRO A 125 20.88 6.08 9.38
N ASN A 126 21.99 5.76 10.07
CA ASN A 126 22.60 4.43 10.01
C ASN A 126 21.81 3.38 10.80
N GLU A 127 20.91 3.80 11.68
CA GLU A 127 20.05 2.89 12.44
C GLU A 127 18.85 2.38 11.61
N SER A 128 18.61 2.98 10.44
CA SER A 128 17.54 2.56 9.54
C SER A 128 17.82 1.18 8.92
N PRO A 129 16.84 0.26 8.86
CA PRO A 129 15.46 0.40 9.36
C PRO A 129 15.30 0.02 10.85
N ILE A 130 14.52 0.81 11.60
CA ILE A 130 14.15 0.52 12.99
C ILE A 130 12.72 0.02 13.04
N MET A 131 12.51 -1.22 13.49
CA MET A 131 11.19 -1.88 13.51
C MET A 131 10.42 -1.70 12.19
N GLY A 132 11.12 -1.76 11.06
CA GLY A 132 10.54 -1.63 9.73
C GLY A 132 10.31 -0.21 9.22
N VAL A 133 10.46 0.81 10.07
CA VAL A 133 10.44 2.22 9.63
C VAL A 133 11.79 2.53 9.01
N VAL A 134 11.77 3.16 7.83
CA VAL A 134 12.97 3.53 7.05
C VAL A 134 13.25 5.03 7.15
N GLY A 135 12.23 5.85 7.40
CA GLY A 135 12.37 7.29 7.55
C GLY A 135 11.03 8.02 7.49
N GLU A 136 11.10 9.33 7.32
CA GLU A 136 9.92 10.19 7.25
C GLU A 136 9.14 10.00 5.93
N SER A 137 7.81 10.00 6.03
CA SER A 137 6.92 9.95 4.87
C SER A 137 7.12 11.14 3.93
N PRO A 138 7.05 10.95 2.59
CA PRO A 138 7.00 12.05 1.65
C PRO A 138 5.73 12.94 1.80
N LEU A 139 4.71 12.45 2.51
CA LEU A 139 3.46 13.16 2.79
C LEU A 139 3.40 13.74 4.22
N HIS A 140 4.51 13.71 4.97
CA HIS A 140 4.55 14.15 6.37
C HIS A 140 4.03 15.59 6.59
N ASN A 141 4.24 16.48 5.61
CA ASN A 141 3.80 17.88 5.68
C ASN A 141 2.29 18.10 5.43
N LEU A 142 1.53 17.05 5.11
CA LEU A 142 0.08 17.14 4.92
C LEU A 142 -0.63 17.05 6.27
N ILE A 143 -1.36 18.09 6.66
CA ILE A 143 -1.84 18.30 8.04
C ILE A 143 -2.71 17.14 8.57
N SER A 144 -3.54 16.54 7.72
CA SER A 144 -4.42 15.43 8.11
C SER A 144 -3.86 14.05 7.75
N PHE A 145 -2.59 13.95 7.36
CA PHE A 145 -1.94 12.69 7.03
C PHE A 145 -1.07 12.18 8.19
N HIS A 146 -1.18 10.89 8.48
CA HIS A 146 -0.19 10.18 9.27
C HIS A 146 -0.01 8.75 8.76
N SER A 147 1.23 8.25 8.71
CA SER A 147 1.56 6.95 8.12
C SER A 147 0.78 5.78 8.74
N THR A 148 0.48 5.83 10.04
CA THR A 148 -0.23 4.76 10.74
C THR A 148 -1.76 4.79 10.59
N THR A 149 -2.35 5.94 10.25
CA THR A 149 -3.82 6.13 10.23
C THR A 149 -4.39 6.45 8.85
N SER A 150 -3.59 7.03 7.96
CA SER A 150 -4.04 7.50 6.64
C SER A 150 -3.76 6.54 5.49
N LEU A 151 -3.26 5.33 5.77
CA LEU A 151 -2.86 4.31 4.79
C LEU A 151 -3.60 2.97 5.02
N PRO A 152 -4.92 2.90 4.73
CA PRO A 152 -5.72 1.69 4.91
C PRO A 152 -5.23 0.51 4.05
N ALA A 153 -5.79 -0.67 4.29
CA ALA A 153 -5.68 -1.78 3.35
C ALA A 153 -6.37 -1.39 2.05
N ASP A 154 -5.79 -1.79 0.93
CA ASP A 154 -6.49 -1.74 -0.35
C ASP A 154 -7.30 -3.04 -0.49
N CYS A 155 -8.59 -2.96 -0.15
CA CYS A 155 -9.46 -4.12 -0.21
C CYS A 155 -9.58 -4.68 -1.63
N MET A 156 -9.45 -3.85 -2.67
CA MET A 156 -9.52 -4.29 -4.04
C MET A 156 -8.27 -5.10 -4.40
N HIS A 157 -7.08 -4.59 -4.08
CA HIS A 157 -5.84 -5.34 -4.28
C HIS A 157 -5.79 -6.61 -3.43
N ASP A 158 -6.03 -6.52 -2.11
CA ASP A 158 -5.93 -7.66 -1.21
C ASP A 158 -6.95 -8.77 -1.56
N PHE A 159 -8.18 -8.39 -1.95
CA PHE A 159 -9.21 -9.34 -2.34
C PHE A 159 -8.98 -9.94 -3.73
N LEU A 160 -8.71 -9.10 -4.74
CA LEU A 160 -8.61 -9.56 -6.13
C LEU A 160 -7.26 -10.24 -6.43
N GLU A 161 -6.17 -9.79 -5.82
CA GLU A 161 -4.83 -10.37 -6.02
C GLU A 161 -4.59 -11.57 -5.08
N GLY A 162 -5.10 -11.51 -3.85
CA GLY A 162 -4.88 -12.52 -2.82
C GLY A 162 -5.97 -13.59 -2.77
N LEU A 163 -7.16 -13.21 -2.30
CA LEU A 163 -8.19 -14.18 -1.89
C LEU A 163 -8.96 -14.77 -3.08
N CYS A 164 -9.40 -13.92 -4.01
CA CYS A 164 -10.26 -14.29 -5.13
C CYS A 164 -9.64 -15.41 -6.00
N PRO A 165 -8.35 -15.35 -6.40
CA PRO A 165 -7.73 -16.42 -7.19
C PRO A 165 -7.71 -17.76 -6.46
N VAL A 166 -7.44 -17.75 -5.14
CA VAL A 166 -7.44 -18.98 -4.32
C VAL A 166 -8.83 -19.60 -4.26
N VAL A 167 -9.85 -18.79 -3.97
CA VAL A 167 -11.24 -19.26 -3.86
C VAL A 167 -11.73 -19.79 -5.21
N ILE A 168 -11.52 -19.05 -6.29
CA ILE A 168 -11.90 -19.48 -7.64
C ILE A 168 -11.18 -20.77 -8.02
N MET A 169 -9.88 -20.89 -7.74
CA MET A 169 -9.13 -22.12 -7.99
C MET A 169 -9.71 -23.32 -7.25
N LEU A 170 -10.06 -23.16 -5.97
CA LEU A 170 -10.67 -24.23 -5.18
C LEU A 170 -12.06 -24.62 -5.71
N LEU A 171 -12.88 -23.64 -6.08
CA LEU A 171 -14.20 -23.88 -6.66
C LEU A 171 -14.10 -24.61 -8.01
N LEU A 172 -13.18 -24.19 -8.89
CA LEU A 172 -12.96 -24.85 -10.18
C LEU A 172 -12.44 -26.27 -10.01
N LYS A 173 -11.53 -26.50 -9.06
CA LYS A 173 -11.02 -27.84 -8.74
C LYS A 173 -12.14 -28.77 -8.27
N GLU A 174 -13.05 -28.27 -7.44
CA GLU A 174 -14.18 -29.05 -6.94
C GLU A 174 -15.26 -29.26 -8.01
N ALA A 175 -15.58 -28.24 -8.81
CA ALA A 175 -16.50 -28.41 -9.94
C ALA A 175 -15.98 -29.43 -10.97
N SER A 176 -14.66 -29.48 -11.18
CA SER A 176 -13.98 -30.48 -12.01
C SER A 176 -14.03 -31.88 -11.39
N SER A 177 -13.81 -32.03 -10.08
CA SER A 177 -13.90 -33.32 -9.37
C SER A 177 -15.32 -33.91 -9.45
N MET A 178 -16.33 -33.04 -9.38
CA MET A 178 -17.75 -33.38 -9.57
C MET A 178 -18.15 -33.56 -11.04
N ARG A 179 -17.22 -33.37 -12.00
CA ARG A 179 -17.45 -33.42 -13.46
C ARG A 179 -18.53 -32.42 -13.96
N LEU A 180 -18.75 -31.33 -13.23
CA LEU A 180 -19.63 -30.23 -13.65
C LEU A 180 -18.98 -29.37 -14.74
N ILE A 181 -17.65 -29.36 -14.79
CA ILE A 181 -16.84 -28.69 -15.80
C ILE A 181 -15.89 -29.73 -16.40
N ILE A 182 -15.86 -29.82 -17.73
CA ILE A 182 -14.90 -30.64 -18.47
C ILE A 182 -13.82 -29.68 -18.98
N HIS A 183 -12.57 -29.85 -18.53
CA HIS A 183 -11.47 -29.09 -19.08
C HIS A 183 -11.19 -29.58 -20.52
N GLY A 184 -11.38 -28.72 -21.51
CA GLY A 184 -10.76 -28.92 -22.82
C GLY A 184 -9.23 -28.86 -22.68
N GLU A 185 -8.50 -29.55 -23.56
CA GLU A 185 -7.03 -29.54 -23.64
C GLU A 185 -6.50 -28.13 -23.94
N ASN A 186 -6.54 -27.23 -22.96
CA ASN A 186 -5.93 -25.93 -23.05
C ASN A 186 -5.05 -25.72 -21.83
N GLN A 187 -3.79 -25.46 -22.14
CA GLN A 187 -2.68 -25.27 -21.24
C GLN A 187 -3.11 -24.37 -20.08
N PHE A 188 -2.94 -24.88 -18.84
CA PHE A 188 -3.16 -24.12 -17.62
C PHE A 188 -2.52 -22.73 -17.76
N PHE A 189 -3.35 -21.69 -17.79
CA PHE A 189 -2.88 -20.32 -17.66
C PHE A 189 -2.19 -20.21 -16.31
N ASN A 190 -0.86 -20.20 -16.34
CA ASN A 190 -0.02 -20.07 -15.17
C ASN A 190 -0.16 -18.62 -14.69
N TRP A 191 -1.14 -18.38 -13.80
CA TRP A 191 -1.28 -17.13 -13.05
C TRP A 191 -0.11 -17.02 -12.07
N ASN A 192 1.09 -16.73 -12.58
CA ASN A 192 2.25 -16.38 -11.77
C ASN A 192 2.15 -14.91 -11.34
N TYR A 193 1.12 -14.55 -10.59
CA TYR A 193 1.21 -13.40 -9.69
C TYR A 193 1.80 -13.93 -8.39
N HIS A 194 3.12 -13.76 -8.22
CA HIS A 194 3.92 -13.88 -6.99
C HIS A 194 3.29 -14.52 -5.71
N MET A 195 2.66 -15.69 -5.82
CA MET A 195 2.13 -16.49 -4.70
C MET A 195 3.23 -17.35 -4.04
N ASN A 196 4.45 -16.81 -3.91
CA ASN A 196 5.53 -17.50 -3.18
C ASN A 196 5.33 -17.48 -1.65
N PHE A 197 4.29 -16.82 -1.14
CA PHE A 197 4.04 -16.72 0.29
C PHE A 197 3.35 -17.95 0.91
N TYR A 198 2.73 -18.82 0.11
CA TYR A 198 1.96 -19.99 0.59
C TYR A 198 2.59 -21.35 0.24
N ARG A 199 3.90 -21.42 -0.02
CA ARG A 199 4.58 -22.66 -0.43
C ARG A 199 4.96 -23.63 0.71
N HIS A 200 4.46 -23.45 1.93
CA HIS A 200 4.69 -24.37 3.05
C HIS A 200 3.42 -25.08 3.51
N SER A 201 2.85 -25.89 2.64
CA SER A 201 2.08 -27.06 3.03
C SER A 201 2.19 -28.11 1.93
N SER A 202 3.29 -28.87 1.99
CA SER A 202 3.50 -30.06 1.18
C SER A 202 2.42 -31.10 1.54
N PHE A 203 1.26 -31.02 0.91
CA PHE A 203 0.35 -32.17 0.81
C PHE A 203 0.93 -33.10 -0.25
N LEU A 204 1.81 -34.00 0.19
CA LEU A 204 2.19 -35.19 -0.55
C LEU A 204 0.95 -36.07 -0.70
N LEU A 205 0.22 -35.88 -1.80
CA LEU A 205 -0.64 -36.93 -2.33
C LEU A 205 0.22 -37.77 -3.29
N SER A 206 0.78 -38.85 -2.76
CA SER A 206 1.32 -39.92 -3.60
C SER A 206 0.16 -40.57 -4.35
N HIS A 207 0.11 -40.39 -5.67
CA HIS A 207 -0.61 -41.32 -6.53
C HIS A 207 0.28 -42.54 -6.79
N LYS A 208 0.07 -43.58 -5.98
CA LYS A 208 -0.13 -44.98 -6.38
C LYS A 208 -0.40 -45.83 -5.16
#